data_AF-A0A1V5BBZ8-F1
#
_entry.id   AF-A0A1V5BBZ8-F1
#
_cell.length_a   1.000
_cell.length_b   1.000
_cell.length_c   1.000
_cell.angle_alpha   90.00
_cell.angle_beta   90.00
_cell.angle_gamma   90.00
#
_symmetry.space_group_name_H-M   'P 1'
#
loop_
_entity.id
_entity.type
_entity.pdbx_description
1 polymer ?
#
loop_
_entity_poly.entity_id
_entity_poly.type
_entity_poly.pdbx_seq_one_letter_code
_entity_poly.pdbx_strand_id
1 'polypeptide(L)'
;MIEKAKRDEVSALAGARAEGKAEGKAEGRAEGKAEGRQEAICMYLRARFGDASQGLQQQIGEISKLEALDKIINKIYTANSLEEARAVIDGATK
;
A
#
# COMPACT_ATOMS: atom_id res chain seq x y z
N MET A 1 27.47 -41.54 2.45
CA MET A 1 26.25 -41.08 1.74
C MET A 1 25.21 -40.45 2.68
N ILE A 2 24.99 -40.99 3.89
CA ILE A 2 24.02 -40.46 4.87
C ILE A 2 24.35 -39.02 5.34
N GLU A 3 25.62 -38.70 5.54
CA GLU A 3 26.07 -37.35 5.98
C GLU A 3 25.74 -36.24 4.98
N LYS A 4 25.83 -36.54 3.68
CA LYS A 4 25.55 -35.59 2.61
C LYS A 4 24.04 -35.31 2.50
N ALA A 5 23.21 -36.36 2.56
CA ALA A 5 21.76 -36.23 2.53
C ALA A 5 21.21 -35.40 3.71
N LYS A 6 21.71 -35.62 4.93
CA LYS A 6 21.34 -34.80 6.10
C LYS A 6 21.73 -33.33 5.95
N ARG A 7 22.91 -33.06 5.36
CA ARG A 7 23.36 -31.69 5.11
C ARG A 7 22.52 -30.98 4.04
N ASP A 8 22.13 -31.71 3.00
CA ASP A 8 21.28 -31.20 1.93
C ASP A 8 19.87 -30.88 2.45
N GLU A 9 19.30 -31.72 3.32
CA GLU A 9 18.01 -31.46 3.99
C GLU A 9 18.05 -30.23 4.91
N VAL A 10 19.11 -30.09 5.73
CA VAL A 10 19.29 -28.92 6.59
C VAL A 10 19.46 -27.64 5.77
N SER A 11 20.20 -27.71 4.65
CA SER A 11 20.38 -26.58 3.74
C SER A 11 19.07 -26.17 3.05
N ALA A 12 18.26 -27.15 2.63
CA ALA A 12 16.96 -26.90 2.02
C ALA A 12 15.99 -26.24 3.01
N LEU A 13 15.93 -26.73 4.26
CA LEU A 13 15.09 -26.14 5.31
C LEU A 13 15.53 -24.71 5.68
N ALA A 14 16.85 -24.47 5.73
CA ALA A 14 17.40 -23.14 5.98
C ALA A 14 17.05 -22.16 4.84
N GLY A 15 17.13 -22.61 3.58
CA GLY A 15 16.71 -21.84 2.41
C GLY A 15 15.23 -21.47 2.47
N ALA A 16 14.35 -22.45 2.66
CA ALA A 16 12.90 -22.23 2.75
C ALA A 16 12.52 -21.24 3.88
N ARG A 17 13.19 -21.31 5.03
CA ARG A 17 12.95 -20.36 6.14
C ARG A 17 13.43 -18.95 5.81
N ALA A 18 14.55 -18.82 5.10
CA ALA A 18 15.08 -17.53 4.68
C ALA A 18 14.16 -16.87 3.64
N GLU A 19 13.68 -17.64 2.66
CA GLU A 19 12.72 -17.20 1.65
C GLU A 19 11.42 -16.75 2.28
N GLY A 20 10.78 -17.58 3.11
CA GLY A 20 9.51 -17.19 3.77
C GLY A 20 9.65 -15.95 4.68
N LYS A 21 10.80 -15.74 5.32
CA LYS A 21 11.07 -14.51 6.08
C LYS A 21 11.28 -13.30 5.18
N ALA A 22 11.88 -13.48 4.01
CA ALA A 22 12.10 -12.40 3.05
C ALA A 22 10.78 -11.98 2.40
N GLU A 23 9.96 -12.94 1.98
CA GLU A 23 8.62 -12.73 1.41
C GLU A 23 7.71 -12.00 2.42
N GLY A 24 7.55 -12.53 3.64
CA GLY A 24 6.69 -11.89 4.64
C GLY A 24 7.14 -10.47 5.02
N LYS A 25 8.45 -10.19 4.98
CA LYS A 25 8.98 -8.82 5.17
C LYS A 25 8.73 -7.91 3.97
N ALA A 26 8.66 -8.45 2.76
CA ALA A 26 8.37 -7.67 1.55
C ALA A 26 6.88 -7.31 1.51
N GLU A 27 6.01 -8.30 1.72
CA GLU A 27 4.56 -8.15 1.78
C GLU A 27 4.14 -7.16 2.87
N GLY A 28 4.56 -7.36 4.13
CA GLY A 28 4.20 -6.46 5.21
C GLY A 28 4.72 -5.02 5.02
N ARG A 29 5.83 -4.83 4.30
CA ARG A 29 6.30 -3.47 3.94
C ARG A 29 5.47 -2.84 2.82
N ALA A 30 4.95 -3.64 1.89
CA ALA A 30 4.10 -3.13 0.82
C ALA A 30 2.72 -2.73 1.38
N GLU A 31 2.11 -3.58 2.19
CA GLU A 31 0.83 -3.33 2.87
C GLU A 31 0.91 -2.10 3.76
N GLY A 32 1.88 -2.04 4.68
CA GLY A 32 2.01 -0.90 5.58
C GLY A 32 2.28 0.44 4.87
N LYS A 33 2.94 0.41 3.70
CA LYS A 33 3.07 1.61 2.86
C LYS A 33 1.73 2.03 2.26
N ALA A 34 0.96 1.08 1.72
CA ALA A 34 -0.34 1.39 1.13
C ALA A 34 -1.28 1.97 2.20
N GLU A 35 -1.39 1.32 3.36
CA GLU A 35 -2.21 1.79 4.49
C GLU A 35 -1.81 3.19 4.95
N GLY A 36 -0.50 3.44 5.14
CA GLY A 36 -0.02 4.76 5.55
C GLY A 36 -0.32 5.86 4.52
N ARG A 37 -0.32 5.53 3.22
CA ARG A 37 -0.72 6.49 2.17
C ARG A 37 -2.22 6.74 2.18
N GLN A 38 -3.02 5.69 2.31
CA GLN A 38 -4.48 5.81 2.40
C GLN A 38 -4.87 6.70 3.59
N GLU A 39 -4.28 6.45 4.76
CA GLU A 39 -4.52 7.23 5.97
C GLU A 39 -4.18 8.71 5.76
N ALA A 40 -3.00 9.01 5.21
CA ALA A 40 -2.57 10.38 4.96
C ALA A 40 -3.51 11.13 4.00
N ILE A 41 -3.96 10.46 2.93
CA ILE A 41 -4.90 11.05 1.97
C ILE A 41 -6.27 11.29 2.64
N CYS A 42 -6.77 10.32 3.42
CA CYS A 42 -8.02 10.43 4.15
C CYS A 42 -7.99 11.56 5.20
N MET A 43 -6.88 11.71 5.92
CA MET A 43 -6.67 12.82 6.86
C MET A 43 -6.73 14.17 6.15
N TYR A 44 -6.05 14.30 5.01
CA TYR A 44 -6.10 15.53 4.20
C TYR A 44 -7.53 15.84 3.74
N LEU A 45 -8.23 14.86 3.16
CA LEU A 45 -9.59 15.03 2.67
C LEU A 45 -10.55 15.50 3.78
N ARG A 46 -10.47 14.86 4.95
CA ARG A 46 -11.25 15.26 6.13
C ARG A 46 -10.89 16.66 6.60
N ALA A 47 -9.60 17.00 6.70
CA ALA A 47 -9.16 18.30 7.18
C ALA A 47 -9.59 19.44 6.24
N ARG A 48 -9.58 19.20 4.93
CA ARG A 48 -9.88 20.22 3.92
C ARG A 48 -11.37 20.38 3.63
N PHE A 49 -12.10 19.27 3.57
CA PHE A 49 -13.48 19.24 3.07
C PHE A 49 -14.50 18.69 4.09
N GLY A 50 -14.05 18.26 5.26
CA GLY A 50 -14.92 17.72 6.32
C GLY A 50 -15.67 16.45 5.90
N ASP A 51 -16.88 16.29 6.44
CA ASP A 51 -17.72 15.11 6.24
C ASP A 51 -18.16 14.91 4.78
N ALA A 52 -18.19 15.99 3.99
CA ALA A 52 -18.53 15.92 2.56
C ALA A 52 -17.51 15.08 1.76
N SER A 53 -16.32 14.83 2.29
CA SER A 53 -15.30 13.97 1.65
C SER A 53 -15.42 12.48 1.99
N GLN A 54 -16.39 12.04 2.80
CA GLN A 54 -16.48 10.63 3.23
C GLN A 54 -16.54 9.65 2.06
N GLY A 55 -17.26 9.98 0.98
CA GLY A 55 -17.29 9.12 -0.21
C GLY A 55 -15.92 8.98 -0.90
N LEU A 56 -15.09 10.03 -0.85
CA LEU A 56 -13.71 9.96 -1.36
C LEU A 56 -12.82 9.14 -0.43
N GLN A 57 -12.98 9.28 0.89
CA GLN A 57 -12.25 8.48 1.88
C GLN A 57 -12.52 6.98 1.71
N GLN A 58 -13.78 6.60 1.48
CA GLN A 58 -14.16 5.21 1.18
C GLN A 58 -13.47 4.70 -0.08
N GLN A 59 -13.48 5.48 -1.16
CA GLN A 59 -12.80 5.12 -2.40
C GLN A 59 -11.28 4.95 -2.21
N ILE A 60 -10.63 5.80 -1.41
CA ILE A 60 -9.20 5.64 -1.09
C ILE A 60 -8.92 4.31 -0.38
N GLY A 61 -9.79 3.90 0.55
CA GLY A 61 -9.66 2.63 1.26
C GLY A 61 -9.71 1.39 0.36
N GLU A 62 -10.33 1.49 -0.82
CA GLU A 62 -10.40 0.41 -1.80
C GLU A 62 -9.16 0.31 -2.70
N ILE A 63 -8.28 1.33 -2.69
CA ILE A 63 -7.08 1.37 -3.53
C ILE A 63 -5.91 0.68 -2.83
N SER A 64 -5.56 -0.52 -3.28
CA SER A 64 -4.39 -1.27 -2.77
C SER A 64 -3.09 -1.03 -3.54
N LYS A 65 -3.17 -0.46 -4.76
CA LYS A 65 -1.99 -0.20 -5.60
C LYS A 65 -1.20 0.99 -5.07
N LEU A 66 0.01 0.74 -4.60
CA LEU A 66 0.88 1.78 -4.04
C LEU A 66 1.18 2.90 -5.04
N GLU A 67 1.37 2.57 -6.32
CA GLU A 67 1.64 3.55 -7.37
C GLU A 67 0.46 4.51 -7.58
N ALA A 68 -0.78 4.03 -7.43
CA ALA A 68 -1.96 4.88 -7.52
C ALA A 68 -2.02 5.82 -6.30
N LEU A 69 -1.80 5.30 -5.10
CA LEU A 69 -1.76 6.09 -3.88
C LEU A 69 -0.66 7.16 -3.91
N ASP A 70 0.53 6.83 -4.42
CA ASP A 70 1.63 7.78 -4.60
C ASP A 70 1.29 8.87 -5.63
N LYS A 71 0.57 8.55 -6.71
CA LYS A 71 0.08 9.57 -7.66
C LYS A 71 -0.93 10.52 -7.01
N ILE A 72 -1.82 9.98 -6.17
CA ILE A 72 -2.84 10.76 -5.48
C ILE A 72 -2.18 11.69 -4.46
N ILE A 73 -1.33 11.17 -3.58
CA ILE A 73 -0.74 11.98 -2.50
C ILE A 73 0.10 13.15 -3.05
N ASN A 74 0.74 12.97 -4.20
CA ASN A 74 1.54 14.01 -4.87
C ASN A 74 0.70 15.10 -5.57
N LYS A 75 -0.62 14.95 -5.65
CA LYS A 75 -1.50 15.90 -6.34
C LYS A 75 -2.68 16.37 -5.50
N ILE A 76 -3.09 15.59 -4.49
CA ILE A 76 -4.32 15.86 -3.75
C ILE A 76 -4.29 17.20 -3.02
N TYR A 77 -3.10 17.66 -2.60
CA TYR A 77 -2.91 18.96 -1.96
C TYR A 77 -3.12 20.16 -2.90
N THR A 78 -3.17 19.95 -4.22
CA THR A 78 -3.49 21.02 -5.17
C THR A 78 -4.98 21.18 -5.42
N ALA A 79 -5.81 20.24 -4.94
CA ALA A 79 -7.26 20.29 -5.12
C ALA A 79 -7.89 21.31 -4.16
N ASN A 80 -8.65 22.24 -4.71
CA ASN A 80 -9.37 23.29 -3.98
C ASN A 80 -10.86 23.00 -3.82
N SER A 81 -11.39 21.99 -4.51
CA SER A 81 -12.76 21.50 -4.36
C SER A 81 -12.84 19.98 -4.27
N LEU A 82 -14.01 19.48 -3.88
CA LEU A 82 -14.30 18.04 -3.89
C LEU A 82 -14.27 17.46 -5.31
N GLU A 83 -14.74 18.20 -6.32
CA GLU A 83 -14.66 17.74 -7.71
C GLU A 83 -13.21 17.61 -8.19
N GLU A 84 -12.34 18.58 -7.87
CA GLU A 84 -10.92 18.51 -8.19
C GLU A 84 -10.24 17.34 -7.48
N ALA A 85 -10.55 17.13 -6.20
CA ALA A 85 -10.03 16.00 -5.43
C ALA A 85 -10.48 14.67 -6.05
N ARG A 86 -11.75 14.57 -6.45
CA ARG A 86 -12.29 13.40 -7.14
C ARG A 86 -11.56 13.14 -8.47
N ALA A 87 -11.34 14.18 -9.26
CA ALA A 87 -10.64 14.06 -10.54
C ALA A 87 -9.20 13.55 -10.37
N VAL A 88 -8.49 13.99 -9.31
CA VAL A 88 -7.15 13.48 -8.97
C VAL A 88 -7.20 11.98 -8.65
N ILE A 89 -8.17 11.55 -7.84
CA ILE A 89 -8.30 10.15 -7.43
C ILE A 89 -8.66 9.27 -8.64
N ASP A 90 -9.69 9.64 -9.40
CA ASP A 90 -10.16 8.88 -10.56
C ASP A 90 -9.10 8.82 -11.68
N GLY A 91 -8.26 9.85 -11.80
CA GLY A 91 -7.15 9.89 -12.75
C GLY A 91 -5.97 8.99 -12.38
N ALA A 92 -5.84 8.61 -11.10
CA ALA A 92 -4.77 7.73 -10.62
C ALA A 92 -5.15 6.24 -10.67
N THR A 93 -6.45 5.93 -10.70
CA THR A 93 -6.98 4.56 -10.74
C THR A 93 -7.28 4.05 -12.16
N LYS A 94 -7.19 4.91 -13.17
CA LYS A 94 -7.22 4.54 -14.60
C LYS A 94 -5.85 4.08 -15.07
#